data_AF-A0A0Q9YTV4-F1
#
_entry.id   AF-A0A0Q9YTV4-F1
#
_cell.length_a   1.000
_cell.length_b   1.000
_cell.length_c   1.000
_cell.angle_alpha   90.00
_cell.angle_beta   90.00
_cell.angle_gamma   90.00
#
_symmetry.space_group_name_H-M   'P 1'
#
loop_
_entity.id
_entity.type
_entity.pdbx_description
1 polymer ?
#
loop_
_entity_poly.entity_id
_entity_poly.type
_entity_poly.pdbx_seq_one_letter_code
_entity_poly.pdbx_strand_id
1 'polypeptide(L)'
;MKAENAYVHDPSVQKYINSIKKINTLNAEQEKEIIKKAQQGDKKAKNILINAHLKLVVSIARRYQRRGLALSDLIEEGNMGLIYAVDKFNIEVGVRFASYATWWIRQSIERALMNQTRLIRVPIYFIKKYSKFLRLKNEIAFQKKPRQSPEEIAEYLNMSVESADKVINFEQQDISLDSFAKPNQTPLWDLLYDEQNLDPVDAISQKHNHLLLEGLLKHLSAQELEVLEKRFGIHGYEHMSLAEIGKELNLTRERVRQIQNKALQHLHKDCKLNGFDLRGL
;
A
#
# COMPACT_ATOMS: atom_id res chain seq x y z
N MET A 1 30.81 -20.21 -14.51
CA MET A 1 29.70 -21.09 -14.07
C MET A 1 28.39 -20.33 -14.26
N LYS A 2 27.56 -20.77 -15.22
CA LYS A 2 26.27 -20.14 -15.54
C LYS A 2 25.28 -20.47 -14.41
N ALA A 3 24.68 -19.46 -13.81
CA ALA A 3 23.56 -19.64 -12.89
C ALA A 3 22.38 -20.27 -13.68
N GLU A 4 22.24 -21.58 -13.56
CA GLU A 4 21.14 -22.37 -14.13
C GLU A 4 19.81 -21.97 -13.48
N ASN A 5 18.92 -21.41 -14.30
CA ASN A 5 17.51 -21.78 -14.48
C ASN A 5 16.60 -22.13 -13.26
N ALA A 6 16.79 -21.56 -12.08
CA ALA A 6 15.94 -21.85 -10.91
C ALA A 6 14.44 -21.42 -11.04
N TYR A 7 14.06 -20.63 -12.05
CA TYR A 7 12.66 -20.21 -12.29
C TYR A 7 12.08 -20.68 -13.63
N VAL A 8 12.77 -21.60 -14.33
CA VAL A 8 12.35 -22.09 -15.66
C VAL A 8 11.58 -23.41 -15.60
N HIS A 9 11.43 -24.02 -14.42
CA HIS A 9 10.79 -25.33 -14.27
C HIS A 9 9.51 -25.29 -13.43
N ASP A 10 8.56 -24.42 -13.77
CA ASP A 10 7.17 -24.70 -13.40
C ASP A 10 6.61 -25.73 -14.41
N PRO A 11 6.31 -26.97 -13.99
CA PRO A 11 5.79 -28.00 -14.89
C PRO A 11 4.49 -27.59 -15.58
N SER A 12 3.69 -26.72 -14.94
CA SER A 12 2.44 -26.22 -15.49
C SER A 12 2.69 -25.31 -16.70
N VAL A 13 3.64 -24.38 -16.59
CA VAL A 13 4.05 -23.48 -17.67
C VAL A 13 4.67 -24.28 -18.82
N GLN A 14 5.46 -25.32 -18.51
CA GLN A 14 6.02 -26.22 -19.53
C GLN A 14 4.92 -26.93 -20.32
N LYS A 15 3.89 -27.44 -19.62
CA LYS A 15 2.72 -28.11 -20.22
C LYS A 15 1.94 -27.14 -21.12
N TYR A 16 1.71 -25.92 -20.67
CA TYR A 16 1.08 -24.86 -21.47
C TYR A 16 1.89 -24.50 -22.72
N ILE A 17 3.21 -24.31 -22.60
CA ILE A 17 4.08 -24.02 -23.75
C ILE A 17 4.04 -25.17 -24.76
N ASN A 18 3.96 -26.42 -24.29
CA ASN A 18 3.87 -27.58 -25.16
C ASN A 18 2.49 -27.70 -25.85
N SER A 19 1.39 -27.29 -25.20
CA SER A 19 0.07 -27.27 -25.84
C SER A 19 -0.01 -26.19 -26.93
N ILE A 20 0.51 -24.98 -26.69
CA ILE A 20 0.49 -23.91 -27.70
C ILE A 20 1.42 -24.21 -28.88
N LYS A 21 2.50 -24.98 -28.68
CA LYS A 21 3.40 -25.40 -29.76
C LYS A 21 2.67 -26.19 -30.85
N LYS A 22 1.70 -27.03 -30.46
CA LYS A 22 0.89 -27.87 -31.36
C LYS A 22 -0.14 -27.07 -32.18
N ILE A 23 -0.38 -25.80 -31.85
CA ILE A 23 -1.31 -24.94 -32.58
C ILE A 23 -0.67 -24.50 -33.90
N ASN A 24 -1.40 -24.68 -34.99
CA ASN A 24 -1.00 -24.26 -36.33
C ASN A 24 -0.94 -22.73 -36.42
N THR A 25 0.09 -22.23 -37.11
CA THR A 25 0.21 -20.81 -37.45
C THR A 25 -0.64 -20.50 -38.67
N LEU A 26 -1.23 -19.32 -38.70
CA LEU A 26 -1.99 -18.84 -39.86
C LEU A 26 -1.03 -18.27 -40.90
N ASN A 27 -1.30 -18.53 -42.18
CA ASN A 27 -0.66 -17.78 -43.26
C ASN A 27 -1.31 -16.39 -43.39
N ALA A 28 -0.72 -15.51 -44.21
CA ALA A 28 -1.19 -14.12 -44.34
C ALA A 28 -2.61 -13.99 -44.92
N GLU A 29 -3.04 -14.92 -45.79
CA GLU A 29 -4.39 -14.90 -46.38
C GLU A 29 -5.44 -15.40 -45.40
N GLN A 30 -5.18 -16.51 -44.72
CA GLN A 30 -6.00 -17.07 -43.64
C GLN A 30 -6.16 -16.08 -42.49
N GLU A 31 -5.08 -15.39 -42.12
CA GLU A 31 -5.11 -14.35 -41.08
C GLU A 31 -6.10 -13.24 -41.46
N LYS A 32 -6.06 -12.75 -42.71
CA LYS A 32 -6.99 -11.72 -43.20
C LYS A 32 -8.45 -12.21 -43.18
N GLU A 33 -8.71 -13.43 -43.63
CA GLU A 33 -10.06 -14.00 -43.62
C GLU A 33 -10.61 -14.16 -42.20
N ILE A 34 -9.81 -14.70 -41.29
CA ILE A 34 -10.21 -14.91 -39.90
C ILE A 34 -10.44 -13.58 -39.19
N ILE A 35 -9.60 -12.57 -39.45
CA ILE A 35 -9.80 -11.22 -38.89
C ILE A 35 -11.13 -10.64 -39.36
N LYS A 36 -11.45 -10.73 -40.66
CA LYS A 36 -12.75 -10.25 -41.19
C LYS A 36 -13.93 -10.94 -40.50
N LYS A 37 -13.89 -12.27 -40.35
CA LYS A 37 -14.93 -13.03 -39.64
C LYS A 37 -15.02 -12.64 -38.17
N ALA A 38 -13.88 -12.45 -37.50
CA ALA A 38 -13.83 -12.03 -36.10
C ALA A 38 -14.44 -10.62 -35.91
N GLN A 39 -14.18 -9.68 -36.83
CA GLN A 39 -14.78 -8.34 -36.82
C GLN A 39 -16.32 -8.37 -37.05
N GLN A 40 -16.81 -9.36 -37.79
CA GLN A 40 -18.25 -9.61 -37.97
C GLN A 40 -18.92 -10.27 -36.74
N GLY A 41 -18.16 -10.53 -35.67
CA GLY A 41 -18.69 -11.09 -34.42
C GLY A 41 -18.58 -12.62 -34.31
N ASP A 42 -17.90 -13.30 -35.24
CA ASP A 42 -17.69 -14.75 -35.14
C ASP A 42 -16.72 -15.09 -33.99
N LYS A 43 -17.28 -15.63 -32.91
CA LYS A 43 -16.52 -16.08 -31.73
C LYS A 43 -15.52 -17.19 -32.05
N LYS A 44 -15.81 -18.08 -33.01
CA LYS A 44 -14.89 -19.16 -33.40
C LYS A 44 -13.68 -18.57 -34.12
N ALA A 45 -13.90 -17.63 -35.05
CA ALA A 45 -12.82 -16.93 -35.72
C ALA A 45 -11.94 -16.16 -34.73
N LYS A 46 -12.55 -15.46 -33.75
CA LYS A 46 -11.83 -14.79 -32.66
C LYS A 46 -10.91 -15.75 -31.89
N ASN A 47 -11.44 -16.90 -31.47
CA ASN A 47 -10.67 -17.90 -30.73
C ASN A 47 -9.51 -18.48 -31.56
N ILE A 48 -9.72 -18.74 -32.86
CA ILE A 48 -8.66 -19.22 -33.75
C ILE A 48 -7.55 -18.17 -33.85
N LEU A 49 -7.91 -16.89 -34.02
CA LEU A 49 -6.94 -15.80 -34.12
C LEU A 49 -6.11 -15.63 -32.84
N ILE A 50 -6.75 -15.70 -31.67
CA ILE A 50 -6.07 -15.66 -30.37
C ILE A 50 -5.09 -16.84 -30.25
N ASN A 51 -5.58 -18.06 -30.49
CA ASN A 51 -4.79 -19.29 -30.37
C ASN A 51 -3.56 -19.29 -31.28
N ALA A 52 -3.69 -18.78 -32.50
CA ALA A 52 -2.58 -18.65 -33.46
C ALA A 52 -1.46 -17.73 -32.95
N HIS A 53 -1.77 -16.78 -32.06
CA HIS A 53 -0.84 -15.76 -31.57
C HIS A 53 -0.34 -15.96 -30.13
N LEU A 54 -0.74 -17.03 -29.44
CA LEU A 54 -0.25 -17.32 -28.07
C LEU A 54 1.28 -17.47 -28.01
N LYS A 55 1.91 -17.98 -29.08
CA LYS A 55 3.39 -18.06 -29.19
C LYS A 55 4.05 -16.68 -29.13
N LEU A 56 3.41 -15.66 -29.73
CA LEU A 56 3.89 -14.28 -29.69
C LEU A 56 3.86 -13.75 -28.26
N VAL A 57 2.77 -13.99 -27.51
CA VAL A 57 2.65 -13.57 -26.11
C VAL A 57 3.80 -14.13 -25.27
N VAL A 58 4.05 -15.44 -25.35
CA VAL A 58 5.15 -16.08 -24.60
C VAL A 58 6.51 -15.49 -24.98
N SER A 59 6.74 -15.20 -26.26
CA SER A 59 8.00 -14.60 -26.71
C SER A 59 8.23 -13.18 -26.13
N ILE A 60 7.16 -12.41 -25.98
CA ILE A 60 7.21 -11.06 -25.40
C ILE A 60 7.38 -11.16 -23.89
N ALA A 61 6.56 -11.97 -23.21
CA ALA A 61 6.56 -12.15 -21.75
C ALA A 61 7.93 -12.61 -21.21
N ARG A 62 8.65 -13.47 -21.95
CA ARG A 62 10.01 -13.89 -21.58
C ARG A 62 10.99 -12.74 -21.35
N ARG A 63 10.82 -11.61 -22.04
CA ARG A 63 11.68 -10.42 -21.86
C ARG A 63 11.42 -9.66 -20.55
N TYR A 64 10.31 -9.94 -19.89
CA TYR A 64 9.88 -9.30 -18.64
C TYR A 64 10.08 -10.19 -17.41
N GLN A 65 10.69 -11.37 -17.57
CA GLN A 65 11.05 -12.24 -16.45
C GLN A 65 11.95 -11.54 -15.44
N ARG A 66 11.91 -12.02 -14.18
CA ARG A 66 12.71 -11.52 -13.07
C ARG A 66 12.44 -10.06 -12.68
N ARG A 67 11.26 -9.53 -13.06
CA ARG A 67 10.78 -8.19 -12.67
C ARG A 67 9.70 -8.21 -11.59
N GLY A 68 9.58 -9.34 -10.88
CA GLY A 68 8.71 -9.50 -9.71
C GLY A 68 7.44 -10.32 -9.92
N LEU A 69 7.03 -10.60 -11.15
CA LEU A 69 5.93 -11.53 -11.46
C LEU A 69 6.46 -12.85 -12.02
N ALA A 70 5.72 -13.94 -11.77
CA ALA A 70 6.02 -15.24 -12.34
C ALA A 70 5.78 -15.24 -13.87
N LEU A 71 6.41 -16.15 -14.59
CA LEU A 71 6.24 -16.22 -16.05
C LEU A 71 4.78 -16.53 -16.43
N SER A 72 4.08 -17.37 -15.65
CA SER A 72 2.65 -17.64 -15.84
C SER A 72 1.82 -16.36 -15.84
N ASP A 73 2.03 -15.51 -14.84
CA ASP A 73 1.25 -14.28 -14.65
C ASP A 73 1.55 -13.28 -15.78
N LEU A 74 2.82 -13.17 -16.18
CA LEU A 74 3.23 -12.35 -17.33
C LEU A 74 2.60 -12.85 -18.65
N ILE A 75 2.44 -14.16 -18.82
CA ILE A 75 1.76 -14.74 -19.99
C ILE A 75 0.28 -14.41 -19.93
N GLU A 76 -0.40 -14.59 -18.79
CA GLU A 76 -1.83 -14.31 -18.68
C GLU A 76 -2.16 -12.83 -18.88
N GLU A 77 -1.38 -11.93 -18.30
CA GLU A 77 -1.53 -10.49 -18.53
C GLU A 77 -1.25 -10.13 -20.00
N GLY A 78 -0.29 -10.81 -20.63
CA GLY A 78 -0.05 -10.70 -22.06
C GLY A 78 -1.21 -11.22 -22.92
N ASN A 79 -1.86 -12.32 -22.51
CA ASN A 79 -3.04 -12.90 -23.17
C ASN A 79 -4.21 -11.91 -23.11
N MET A 80 -4.42 -11.24 -21.98
CA MET A 80 -5.42 -10.17 -21.86
C MET A 80 -5.14 -9.02 -22.83
N GLY A 81 -3.87 -8.63 -22.98
CA GLY A 81 -3.45 -7.66 -24.00
C GLY A 81 -3.70 -8.13 -25.43
N LEU A 82 -3.47 -9.41 -25.72
CA LEU A 82 -3.75 -10.01 -27.03
C LEU A 82 -5.25 -10.02 -27.34
N ILE A 83 -6.10 -10.42 -26.38
CA ILE A 83 -7.56 -10.43 -26.54
C ILE A 83 -8.06 -9.02 -26.87
N TYR A 84 -7.58 -8.02 -26.13
CA TYR A 84 -7.90 -6.62 -26.40
C TYR A 84 -7.43 -6.18 -27.80
N ALA A 85 -6.25 -6.62 -28.23
CA ALA A 85 -5.75 -6.33 -29.58
C ALA A 85 -6.66 -6.93 -30.65
N VAL A 86 -7.15 -8.16 -30.48
CA VAL A 86 -8.10 -8.78 -31.41
C VAL A 86 -9.40 -7.98 -31.50
N ASP A 87 -9.92 -7.48 -30.38
CA ASP A 87 -11.17 -6.72 -30.34
C ASP A 87 -11.08 -5.33 -30.99
N LYS A 88 -9.89 -4.73 -31.01
CA LYS A 88 -9.69 -3.36 -31.52
C LYS A 88 -8.94 -3.27 -32.84
N PHE A 89 -8.49 -4.40 -33.38
CA PHE A 89 -7.72 -4.39 -34.62
C PHE A 89 -8.60 -4.02 -35.82
N ASN A 90 -8.13 -3.06 -36.63
CA ASN A 90 -8.72 -2.72 -37.91
C ASN A 90 -7.78 -3.14 -39.05
N ILE A 91 -8.27 -4.03 -39.92
CA ILE A 91 -7.55 -4.55 -41.09
C ILE A 91 -7.32 -3.49 -42.18
N GLU A 92 -8.18 -2.47 -42.26
CA GLU A 92 -8.10 -1.41 -43.27
C GLU A 92 -6.86 -0.52 -43.10
N VAL A 93 -6.28 -0.50 -41.90
CA VAL A 93 -5.04 0.25 -41.59
C VAL A 93 -3.82 -0.35 -42.30
N GLY A 94 -3.90 -1.58 -42.82
CA GLY A 94 -2.85 -2.18 -43.65
C GLY A 94 -1.61 -2.66 -42.90
N VAL A 95 -1.64 -2.67 -41.56
CA VAL A 95 -0.54 -3.20 -40.73
C VAL A 95 -0.77 -4.67 -40.37
N ARG A 96 0.30 -5.46 -40.21
CA ARG A 96 0.17 -6.85 -39.75
C ARG A 96 -0.36 -6.91 -38.32
N PHE A 97 -1.26 -7.85 -38.04
CA PHE A 97 -1.87 -8.00 -36.72
C PHE A 97 -0.82 -8.22 -35.62
N ALA A 98 0.20 -9.05 -35.86
CA ALA A 98 1.29 -9.28 -34.91
C ALA A 98 2.01 -7.98 -34.48
N SER A 99 2.17 -7.00 -35.40
CA SER A 99 2.78 -5.71 -35.08
C SER A 99 1.89 -4.89 -34.14
N TYR A 100 0.58 -4.88 -34.36
CA TYR A 100 -0.40 -4.20 -33.51
C TYR A 100 -0.54 -4.89 -32.15
N ALA A 101 -0.68 -6.22 -32.14
CA ALA A 101 -0.79 -7.02 -30.92
C ALA A 101 0.42 -6.86 -30.01
N THR A 102 1.63 -6.73 -30.57
CA THR A 102 2.85 -6.52 -29.79
C THR A 102 2.76 -5.30 -28.88
N TRP A 103 2.12 -4.20 -29.32
CA TRP A 103 1.93 -3.01 -28.49
C TRP A 103 1.01 -3.28 -27.29
N TRP A 104 -0.12 -3.92 -27.53
CA TRP A 104 -1.09 -4.22 -26.47
C TRP A 104 -0.60 -5.28 -25.48
N ILE A 105 0.09 -6.31 -25.97
CA ILE A 105 0.72 -7.33 -25.12
C ILE A 105 1.76 -6.65 -24.22
N ARG A 106 2.63 -5.81 -24.78
CA ARG A 106 3.63 -5.07 -23.99
C ARG A 106 2.98 -4.17 -22.95
N GLN A 107 1.99 -3.38 -23.36
CA GLN A 107 1.30 -2.43 -22.50
C GLN A 107 0.59 -3.13 -21.34
N SER A 108 -0.07 -4.27 -21.61
CA SER A 108 -0.76 -5.05 -20.59
C SER A 108 0.22 -5.60 -19.55
N ILE A 109 1.32 -6.22 -20.01
CA ILE A 109 2.37 -6.75 -19.13
C ILE A 109 3.03 -5.63 -18.31
N GLU A 110 3.38 -4.50 -18.91
CA GLU A 110 3.99 -3.37 -18.20
C GLU A 110 3.03 -2.77 -17.17
N ARG A 111 1.73 -2.69 -17.49
CA ARG A 111 0.71 -2.23 -16.56
C ARG A 111 0.54 -3.20 -15.39
N ALA A 112 0.57 -4.52 -15.63
CA ALA A 112 0.48 -5.53 -14.58
C ALA A 112 1.68 -5.44 -13.63
N LEU A 113 2.90 -5.35 -14.17
CA LEU A 113 4.13 -5.15 -13.39
C LEU A 113 4.05 -3.88 -12.51
N MET A 114 3.50 -2.79 -13.02
CA MET A 114 3.34 -1.57 -12.21
C MET A 114 2.30 -1.73 -11.10
N ASN A 115 1.31 -2.61 -11.27
CA ASN A 115 0.17 -2.72 -10.36
C ASN A 115 0.29 -3.83 -9.31
N GLN A 116 0.95 -4.94 -9.66
CA GLN A 116 0.89 -6.19 -8.92
C GLN A 116 2.23 -6.59 -8.29
N THR A 117 3.36 -6.02 -8.75
CA THR A 117 4.69 -6.39 -8.24
C THR A 117 4.94 -5.99 -6.78
N ARG A 118 4.20 -5.02 -6.25
CA ARG A 118 4.41 -4.47 -4.89
C ARG A 118 3.32 -4.96 -3.94
N LEU A 119 3.70 -5.28 -2.70
CA LEU A 119 2.75 -5.61 -1.62
C LEU A 119 1.85 -4.40 -1.33
N ILE A 120 2.48 -3.24 -1.10
CA ILE A 120 1.77 -1.97 -0.98
C ILE A 120 1.60 -1.37 -2.37
N ARG A 121 0.35 -1.30 -2.83
CA ARG A 121 0.01 -0.78 -4.16
C ARG A 121 0.35 0.71 -4.26
N VAL A 122 1.17 1.04 -5.27
CA VAL A 122 1.52 2.43 -5.61
C VAL A 122 0.83 2.83 -6.92
N PRO A 123 0.25 4.04 -7.02
CA PRO A 123 -0.36 4.51 -8.26
C PRO A 123 0.60 4.55 -9.46
N ILE A 124 0.10 4.19 -10.65
CA ILE A 124 0.89 4.12 -11.90
C ILE A 124 1.58 5.45 -12.22
N TYR A 125 0.90 6.58 -12.03
CA TYR A 125 1.48 7.90 -12.34
C TYR A 125 2.73 8.16 -11.50
N PHE A 126 2.72 7.74 -10.24
CA PHE A 126 3.84 7.89 -9.32
C PHE A 126 5.00 6.98 -9.74
N ILE A 127 4.72 5.72 -10.07
CA ILE A 127 5.75 4.77 -10.55
C ILE A 127 6.42 5.28 -11.84
N LYS A 128 5.65 5.90 -12.75
CA LYS A 128 6.21 6.53 -13.96
C LYS A 128 7.16 7.69 -13.62
N LYS A 129 6.78 8.55 -12.68
CA LYS A 129 7.64 9.65 -12.17
C LYS A 129 8.91 9.09 -11.54
N TYR A 130 8.77 8.11 -10.67
CA TYR A 130 9.88 7.45 -9.99
C TYR A 130 10.83 6.73 -10.97
N SER A 131 10.30 6.09 -12.01
CA SER A 131 11.13 5.46 -13.06
C SER A 131 11.94 6.49 -13.86
N LYS A 132 11.38 7.68 -14.12
CA LYS A 132 12.12 8.79 -14.74
C LYS A 132 13.21 9.32 -13.81
N PHE A 133 12.89 9.49 -12.53
CA PHE A 133 13.87 9.87 -11.52
C PHE A 133 15.05 8.87 -11.45
N LEU A 134 14.79 7.56 -11.46
CA LEU A 134 15.86 6.56 -11.48
C LEU A 134 16.75 6.65 -12.73
N ARG A 135 16.17 6.94 -13.90
CA ARG A 135 16.95 7.16 -15.13
C ARG A 135 17.85 8.38 -14.99
N LEU A 136 17.30 9.50 -14.54
CA LEU A 136 18.04 10.72 -14.27
C LEU A 136 19.19 10.48 -13.27
N LYS A 137 18.90 9.81 -12.15
CA LYS A 137 19.88 9.44 -11.13
C LYS A 137 21.04 8.61 -11.73
N ASN A 138 20.73 7.66 -12.60
CA ASN A 138 21.74 6.83 -13.27
C ASN A 138 22.55 7.64 -14.30
N GLU A 139 21.93 8.57 -15.04
CA GLU A 139 22.61 9.46 -15.97
C GLU A 139 23.57 10.42 -15.26
N ILE A 140 23.16 11.01 -14.13
CA ILE A 140 24.00 11.87 -13.28
C ILE A 140 25.19 11.09 -12.73
N ALA A 141 24.94 9.88 -12.23
CA ALA A 141 25.98 8.98 -11.73
C ALA A 141 26.99 8.64 -12.83
N PHE A 142 26.52 8.40 -14.06
CA PHE A 142 27.37 8.14 -15.22
C PHE A 142 28.20 9.37 -15.61
N GLN A 143 27.62 10.56 -15.57
CA GLN A 143 28.29 11.83 -15.89
C GLN A 143 29.20 12.36 -14.76
N LYS A 144 29.29 11.66 -13.62
CA LYS A 144 30.02 12.10 -12.40
C LYS A 144 29.64 13.52 -11.95
N LYS A 145 28.40 13.94 -12.21
CA LYS A 145 27.88 15.21 -11.74
C LYS A 145 27.59 15.15 -10.24
N PRO A 146 27.66 16.28 -9.52
CA PRO A 146 27.22 16.33 -8.12
C PRO A 146 25.75 15.90 -7.98
N ARG A 147 25.36 15.46 -6.77
CA ARG A 147 23.97 15.17 -6.46
C ARG A 147 23.13 16.42 -6.69
N GLN A 148 22.04 16.27 -7.42
CA GLN A 148 21.09 17.35 -7.69
C GLN A 148 20.23 17.61 -6.45
N SER A 149 19.88 18.88 -6.25
CA SER A 149 18.94 19.27 -5.19
C SER A 149 17.51 18.83 -5.54
N PRO A 150 16.60 18.72 -4.54
CA PRO A 150 15.19 18.47 -4.81
C PRO A 150 14.56 19.48 -5.78
N GLU A 151 14.98 20.75 -5.77
CA GLU A 151 14.48 21.77 -6.70
C GLU A 151 14.89 21.49 -8.15
N GLU A 152 16.16 21.12 -8.39
CA GLU A 152 16.65 20.79 -9.73
C GLU A 152 15.94 19.56 -10.31
N ILE A 153 15.67 18.55 -9.46
CA ILE A 153 14.93 17.35 -9.83
C ILE A 153 13.47 17.68 -10.14
N ALA A 154 12.86 18.58 -9.37
CA ALA A 154 11.49 19.04 -9.57
C ALA A 154 11.33 19.77 -10.92
N GLU A 155 12.29 20.63 -11.26
CA GLU A 155 12.35 21.32 -12.55
C GLU A 155 12.51 20.34 -13.71
N TYR A 156 13.46 19.41 -13.62
CA TYR A 156 13.69 18.41 -14.67
C TYR A 156 12.48 17.50 -14.92
N LEU A 157 11.79 17.09 -13.85
CA LEU A 157 10.64 16.19 -13.93
C LEU A 157 9.30 16.92 -14.08
N ASN A 158 9.30 18.25 -14.17
CA ASN A 158 8.12 19.11 -14.23
C ASN A 158 7.09 18.78 -13.12
N MET A 159 7.52 18.88 -11.85
CA MET A 159 6.65 18.67 -10.69
C MET A 159 6.94 19.64 -9.56
N SER A 160 6.10 19.65 -8.51
CA SER A 160 6.37 20.45 -7.31
C SER A 160 7.55 19.88 -6.51
N VAL A 161 8.25 20.75 -5.77
CA VAL A 161 9.36 20.35 -4.88
C VAL A 161 8.89 19.28 -3.89
N GLU A 162 7.72 19.46 -3.28
CA GLU A 162 7.10 18.46 -2.40
C GLU A 162 6.90 17.08 -3.07
N SER A 163 6.54 17.07 -4.35
CA SER A 163 6.38 15.82 -5.11
C SER A 163 7.73 15.17 -5.41
N ALA A 164 8.76 15.99 -5.66
CA ALA A 164 10.11 15.52 -5.88
C ALA A 164 10.68 14.90 -4.60
N ASP A 165 10.50 15.54 -3.44
CA ASP A 165 10.91 14.98 -2.14
C ASP A 165 10.27 13.62 -1.87
N LYS A 166 8.97 13.47 -2.14
CA LYS A 166 8.28 12.17 -2.02
C LYS A 166 8.87 11.10 -2.92
N VAL A 167 9.30 11.46 -4.14
CA VAL A 167 9.91 10.53 -5.10
C VAL A 167 11.35 10.18 -4.70
N ILE A 168 12.11 11.14 -4.16
CA ILE A 168 13.48 10.96 -3.69
C ILE A 168 13.51 10.04 -2.46
N ASN A 169 12.61 10.29 -1.51
CA ASN A 169 12.48 9.55 -0.25
C ASN A 169 11.65 8.27 -0.38
N PHE A 170 11.22 7.91 -1.60
CA PHE A 170 10.49 6.67 -1.83
C PHE A 170 11.45 5.47 -1.71
N GLU A 171 11.44 4.83 -0.53
CA GLU A 171 12.17 3.60 -0.27
C GLU A 171 11.46 2.39 -0.88
N GLN A 172 12.27 1.47 -1.43
CA GLN A 172 11.81 0.51 -2.42
C GLN A 172 11.36 -0.84 -1.88
N GLN A 173 11.72 -1.22 -0.66
CA GLN A 173 11.71 -2.63 -0.28
C GLN A 173 11.07 -2.86 1.08
N ASP A 174 9.90 -3.50 1.03
CA ASP A 174 9.34 -4.22 2.15
C ASP A 174 10.29 -5.38 2.48
N ILE A 175 10.61 -5.55 3.76
CA ILE A 175 11.44 -6.65 4.25
C ILE A 175 10.51 -7.68 4.91
N SER A 176 10.72 -8.96 4.62
CA SER A 176 9.98 -10.02 5.31
C SER A 176 10.37 -10.06 6.78
N LEU A 177 9.41 -10.07 7.69
CA LEU A 177 9.66 -10.24 9.11
C LEU A 177 10.21 -11.63 9.46
N ASP A 178 10.00 -12.62 8.59
CA ASP A 178 10.59 -13.96 8.71
C ASP A 178 12.06 -13.99 8.26
N SER A 179 12.57 -12.91 7.68
CA SER A 179 13.98 -12.84 7.31
C SER A 179 14.86 -12.74 8.55
N PHE A 180 16.08 -13.26 8.42
CA PHE A 180 17.08 -13.24 9.48
C PHE A 180 18.08 -12.11 9.24
N ALA A 181 18.41 -11.34 10.28
CA ALA A 181 19.41 -10.28 10.17
C ALA A 181 20.82 -10.83 9.88
N LYS A 182 21.14 -12.03 10.38
CA LYS A 182 22.35 -12.82 10.04
C LYS A 182 22.02 -14.33 9.99
N PRO A 183 22.84 -15.15 9.30
CA PRO A 183 22.67 -16.61 9.34
C PRO A 183 22.70 -17.11 10.79
N ASN A 184 21.74 -17.95 11.18
CA ASN A 184 21.54 -18.52 12.53
C ASN A 184 21.10 -17.52 13.64
N GLN A 185 20.57 -16.35 13.28
CA GLN A 185 19.91 -15.46 14.26
C GLN A 185 18.41 -15.70 14.36
N THR A 186 17.77 -15.05 15.32
CA THR A 186 16.32 -14.99 15.42
C THR A 186 15.74 -14.20 14.24
N PRO A 187 14.51 -14.53 13.82
CA PRO A 187 13.82 -13.78 12.77
C PRO A 187 13.55 -12.34 13.23
N LEU A 188 13.36 -11.43 12.27
CA LEU A 188 13.16 -10.00 12.57
C LEU A 188 11.93 -9.74 13.46
N TRP A 189 10.86 -10.52 13.34
CA TRP A 189 9.67 -10.33 14.18
C TRP A 189 9.95 -10.49 15.68
N ASP A 190 10.94 -11.32 16.05
CA ASP A 190 11.31 -11.56 17.44
C ASP A 190 12.12 -10.39 18.05
N LEU A 191 12.62 -9.49 17.19
CA LEU A 191 13.33 -8.28 17.59
C LEU A 191 12.41 -7.07 17.75
N LEU A 192 11.14 -7.20 17.35
CA LEU A 192 10.18 -6.09 17.42
C LEU A 192 9.58 -6.03 18.82
N TYR A 193 9.64 -4.85 19.43
CA TYR A 193 8.95 -4.56 20.67
C TYR A 193 7.49 -4.17 20.39
N ASP A 194 6.58 -4.62 21.23
CA ASP A 194 5.18 -4.21 21.19
C ASP A 194 5.00 -2.91 21.99
N GLU A 195 4.90 -1.79 21.28
CA GLU A 195 4.68 -0.47 21.87
C GLU A 195 3.34 -0.33 22.60
N GLN A 196 2.36 -1.20 22.32
CA GLN A 196 1.06 -1.15 22.98
C GLN A 196 1.05 -1.92 24.30
N ASN A 197 2.03 -2.80 24.52
CA ASN A 197 2.13 -3.56 25.73
C ASN A 197 2.89 -2.74 26.78
N LEU A 198 2.13 -2.14 27.69
CA LEU A 198 2.68 -1.39 28.82
C LEU A 198 3.64 -2.28 29.62
N ASP A 199 4.77 -1.70 30.04
CA ASP A 199 5.65 -2.35 31.01
C ASP A 199 4.80 -2.73 32.25
N PRO A 200 4.94 -3.95 32.81
CA PRO A 200 4.29 -4.34 34.05
C PRO A 200 4.38 -3.28 35.17
N VAL A 201 5.49 -2.54 35.26
CA VAL A 201 5.65 -1.45 36.24
C VAL A 201 4.69 -0.30 35.95
N ASP A 202 4.57 0.11 34.69
CA ASP A 202 3.66 1.16 34.25
C ASP A 202 2.20 0.72 34.39
N ALA A 203 1.88 -0.52 34.04
CA ALA A 203 0.54 -1.08 34.20
C ALA A 203 0.09 -1.13 35.67
N ILE A 204 0.97 -1.55 36.58
CA ILE A 204 0.70 -1.53 38.03
C ILE A 204 0.56 -0.09 38.52
N SER A 205 1.41 0.82 38.06
CA SER A 205 1.36 2.25 38.42
C SER A 205 0.06 2.89 37.96
N GLN A 206 -0.38 2.65 36.72
CA GLN A 206 -1.68 3.10 36.21
C GLN A 206 -2.85 2.53 37.01
N LYS A 207 -2.81 1.22 37.33
CA LYS A 207 -3.85 0.59 38.16
C LYS A 207 -3.87 1.16 39.58
N HIS A 208 -2.71 1.40 40.17
CA HIS A 208 -2.58 2.04 41.49
C HIS A 208 -3.14 3.46 41.45
N ASN A 209 -2.75 4.26 40.45
CA ASN A 209 -3.27 5.61 40.24
C ASN A 209 -4.79 5.62 40.06
N HIS A 210 -5.34 4.66 39.33
CA HIS A 210 -6.79 4.51 39.17
C HIS A 210 -7.47 4.22 40.52
N LEU A 211 -6.94 3.29 41.32
CA LEU A 211 -7.47 3.01 42.66
C LEU A 211 -7.36 4.22 43.61
N LEU A 212 -6.27 4.98 43.52
CA LEU A 212 -6.11 6.23 44.27
C LEU A 212 -7.15 7.27 43.86
N LEU A 213 -7.34 7.47 42.55
CA LEU A 213 -8.35 8.37 42.02
C LEU A 213 -9.76 7.98 42.48
N GLU A 214 -10.12 6.70 42.39
CA GLU A 214 -11.38 6.15 42.92
C GLU A 214 -11.55 6.42 44.42
N GLY A 215 -10.49 6.25 45.19
CA GLY A 215 -10.48 6.57 46.63
C GLY A 215 -10.72 8.06 46.91
N LEU A 216 -10.12 8.95 46.12
CA LEU A 216 -10.29 10.40 46.26
C LEU A 216 -11.68 10.86 45.80
N LEU A 217 -12.18 10.32 44.68
CA LEU A 217 -13.50 10.64 44.13
C LEU A 217 -14.63 10.30 45.12
N LYS A 218 -14.47 9.27 45.96
CA LYS A 218 -15.45 8.93 47.02
C LYS A 218 -15.62 9.99 48.11
N HIS A 219 -14.66 10.89 48.29
CA HIS A 219 -14.76 11.98 49.27
C HIS A 219 -15.52 13.20 48.74
N LEU A 220 -15.78 13.26 47.42
CA LEU A 220 -16.56 14.32 46.81
C LEU A 220 -18.06 14.15 47.05
N SER A 221 -18.77 15.28 47.06
CA SER A 221 -20.23 15.24 47.06
C SER A 221 -20.78 14.72 45.72
N ALA A 222 -21.98 14.15 45.72
CA ALA A 222 -22.60 13.60 44.50
C ALA A 222 -22.67 14.61 43.33
N GLN A 223 -22.92 15.90 43.63
CA GLN A 223 -22.94 16.97 42.63
C GLN A 223 -21.55 17.32 42.09
N GLU A 224 -20.51 17.23 42.93
CA GLU A 224 -19.12 17.47 42.52
C GLU A 224 -18.60 16.29 41.67
N LEU A 225 -18.94 15.07 42.06
CA LEU A 225 -18.60 13.84 41.34
C LEU A 225 -19.22 13.82 39.95
N GLU A 226 -20.53 14.05 39.83
CA GLU A 226 -21.25 14.01 38.54
C GLU A 226 -20.70 15.06 37.54
N VAL A 227 -20.37 16.26 38.03
CA VAL A 227 -19.76 17.30 37.20
C VAL A 227 -18.37 16.89 36.72
N LEU A 228 -17.55 16.25 37.56
CA LEU A 228 -16.21 15.79 37.16
C LEU A 228 -16.26 14.58 36.23
N GLU A 229 -17.13 13.62 36.47
CA GLU A 229 -17.31 12.43 35.64
C GLU A 229 -17.65 12.82 34.20
N LYS A 230 -18.66 13.68 34.02
CA LYS A 230 -19.04 14.20 32.69
C LYS A 230 -18.01 15.15 32.10
N ARG A 231 -17.29 15.91 32.94
CA ARG A 231 -16.26 16.84 32.48
C ARG A 231 -15.00 16.14 32.01
N PHE A 232 -14.61 15.01 32.59
CA PHE A 232 -13.36 14.32 32.25
C PHE A 232 -13.58 12.97 31.56
N GLY A 233 -14.83 12.53 31.39
CA GLY A 233 -15.18 11.25 30.80
C GLY A 233 -14.77 10.06 31.68
N ILE A 234 -14.87 10.23 33.00
CA ILE A 234 -14.55 9.18 33.98
C ILE A 234 -15.76 8.25 34.10
N HIS A 235 -15.59 6.98 34.49
CA HIS A 235 -16.68 5.99 34.62
C HIS A 235 -17.53 5.76 33.36
N GLY A 236 -16.95 5.98 32.17
CA GLY A 236 -17.61 5.70 30.90
C GLY A 236 -18.53 6.81 30.37
N TYR A 237 -18.52 8.00 30.98
CA TYR A 237 -19.16 9.18 30.40
C TYR A 237 -18.36 9.74 29.20
N GLU A 238 -19.04 10.40 28.27
CA GLU A 238 -18.38 11.18 27.23
C GLU A 238 -17.85 12.51 27.77
N HIS A 239 -16.75 13.01 27.19
CA HIS A 239 -16.21 14.31 27.55
C HIS A 239 -17.16 15.44 27.13
N MET A 240 -17.72 16.16 28.10
CA MET A 240 -18.65 17.27 27.85
C MET A 240 -18.06 18.66 28.17
N SER A 241 -18.54 19.67 27.44
CA SER A 241 -18.28 21.07 27.75
C SER A 241 -19.07 21.54 28.97
N LEU A 242 -18.58 22.58 29.67
CA LEU A 242 -19.28 23.18 30.82
C LEU A 242 -20.69 23.69 30.47
N ALA A 243 -20.90 24.07 29.20
CA ALA A 243 -22.20 24.52 28.72
C ALA A 243 -23.17 23.36 28.52
N GLU A 244 -22.69 22.21 28.02
CA GLU A 244 -23.50 20.98 27.86
C GLU A 244 -23.87 20.39 29.22
N ILE A 245 -22.91 20.28 30.14
CA ILE A 245 -23.17 19.82 31.51
C ILE A 245 -24.18 20.76 32.21
N GLY A 246 -24.07 22.07 31.99
CA GLY A 246 -25.03 23.04 32.54
C GLY A 246 -26.45 22.86 32.01
N LYS A 247 -26.59 22.58 30.71
CA LYS A 247 -27.90 22.28 30.11
C LYS A 247 -28.52 21.01 30.68
N GLU A 248 -27.73 19.97 30.88
CA GLU A 248 -28.21 18.68 31.41
C GLU A 248 -28.62 18.78 32.89
N LEU A 249 -27.82 19.47 33.70
CA LEU A 249 -28.06 19.63 35.14
C LEU A 249 -28.99 20.80 35.49
N ASN A 250 -29.55 21.49 34.49
CA ASN A 250 -30.32 22.73 34.66
C ASN A 250 -29.57 23.82 35.48
N LEU A 251 -28.27 23.96 35.23
CA LEU A 251 -27.38 24.93 35.86
C LEU A 251 -26.80 25.90 34.83
N THR A 252 -26.45 27.11 35.27
CA THR A 252 -25.69 28.01 34.41
C THR A 252 -24.28 27.47 34.20
N ARG A 253 -23.68 27.75 33.03
CA ARG A 253 -22.27 27.40 32.74
C ARG A 253 -21.32 27.84 33.86
N GLU A 254 -21.54 29.03 34.39
CA GLU A 254 -20.72 29.59 35.46
C GLU A 254 -20.90 28.82 36.78
N ARG A 255 -22.11 28.33 37.06
CA ARG A 255 -22.36 27.50 38.23
C ARG A 255 -21.66 26.14 38.13
N VAL A 256 -21.65 25.50 36.96
CA VAL A 256 -20.89 24.26 36.73
C VAL A 256 -19.38 24.50 36.91
N ARG A 257 -18.86 25.63 36.41
CA ARG A 257 -17.45 26.03 36.61
C ARG A 257 -17.10 26.18 38.09
N GLN A 258 -17.99 26.79 38.88
CA GLN A 258 -17.80 26.92 40.33
C GLN A 258 -17.75 25.56 41.03
N ILE A 259 -18.66 24.64 40.68
CA ILE A 259 -18.70 23.28 41.24
C ILE A 259 -17.43 22.52 40.86
N GLN A 260 -16.99 22.58 39.60
CA GLN A 260 -15.74 21.98 39.14
C GLN A 260 -14.53 22.49 39.94
N ASN A 261 -14.38 23.81 40.07
CA ASN A 261 -13.25 24.39 40.80
C ASN A 261 -13.27 24.00 42.29
N LYS A 262 -14.46 23.93 42.89
CA LYS A 262 -14.61 23.49 44.28
C LYS A 262 -14.23 22.01 44.45
N ALA A 263 -14.67 21.15 43.53
CA ALA A 263 -14.31 19.74 43.50
C ALA A 263 -12.79 19.54 43.35
N LEU A 264 -12.15 20.26 42.43
CA LEU A 264 -10.69 20.22 42.25
C LEU A 264 -9.93 20.72 43.49
N GLN A 265 -10.46 21.75 44.19
CA GLN A 265 -9.88 22.22 45.44
C GLN A 265 -10.01 21.20 46.58
N HIS A 266 -11.13 20.47 46.65
CA HIS A 266 -11.31 19.36 47.60
C HIS A 266 -10.30 18.25 47.31
N LEU A 267 -10.23 17.77 46.07
CA LEU A 267 -9.25 16.76 45.64
C LEU A 267 -7.80 17.19 45.95
N HIS A 268 -7.45 18.46 45.72
CA HIS A 268 -6.11 18.98 46.02
C HIS A 268 -5.79 18.98 47.52
N LYS A 269 -6.78 19.25 48.38
CA LYS A 269 -6.62 19.16 49.84
C LYS A 269 -6.45 17.72 50.28
N ASP A 270 -7.27 16.82 49.74
CA ASP A 270 -7.24 15.39 50.08
C ASP A 270 -5.95 14.73 49.62
N CYS A 271 -5.42 15.09 48.45
CA CYS A 271 -4.11 14.65 47.99
C CYS A 271 -2.99 15.08 48.96
N LYS A 272 -3.02 16.33 49.44
CA LYS A 272 -2.02 16.84 50.41
C LYS A 272 -2.11 16.16 51.77
N LEU A 273 -3.32 15.91 52.27
CA LEU A 273 -3.53 15.25 53.57
C LEU A 273 -3.05 13.79 53.56
N ASN A 274 -3.19 13.11 52.43
CA ASN A 274 -2.74 11.73 52.27
C ASN A 274 -1.25 11.62 51.84
N GLY A 275 -0.51 12.72 51.79
CA GLY A 275 0.94 12.72 51.51
C GLY A 275 1.32 12.52 50.04
N PHE A 276 0.39 12.69 49.10
CA PHE A 276 0.69 12.61 47.67
C PHE A 276 1.33 13.91 47.18
N ASP A 277 2.62 13.86 46.82
CA ASP A 277 3.32 14.99 46.22
C ASP A 277 3.02 15.06 44.71
N LEU A 278 2.05 15.90 44.35
CA LEU A 278 1.64 16.14 42.95
C LEU A 278 2.68 16.94 42.14
N ARG A 279 3.86 17.26 42.69
CA ARG A 279 4.92 18.02 42.00
C ARG A 279 5.77 17.19 41.05
N GLY A 280 5.52 15.89 40.94
CA GLY A 280 6.26 14.96 40.09
C GLY A 280 5.48 14.29 38.96
N LEU A 281 4.27 14.77 38.65
CA LEU A 281 3.49 14.37 37.47
C LEU A 281 3.63 15.43 36.35
#